data_AF-A0A2N0WF10-F1
#
_entry.id   AF-A0A2N0WF10-F1
#
_cell.length_a   1.000
_cell.length_b   1.000
_cell.length_c   1.000
_cell.angle_alpha   90.00
_cell.angle_beta   90.00
_cell.angle_gamma   90.00
#
_symmetry.space_group_name_H-M   'P 1'
#
loop_
_entity.id
_entity.type
_entity.pdbx_description
1 polymer ?
#
loop_
_entity_poly.entity_id
_entity_poly.type
_entity_poly.pdbx_seq_one_letter_code
_entity_poly.pdbx_strand_id
1 'polypeptide(L)'
;MSEIKTLGWTISEWQTAYLKQEIQLDTLKELVAAIDPNDVSWISLASADLLEQQIQSLKQLTQDSDNLQKQFPLYGVPFAVKDNIDVAGFVTTAACKALNRVATQDAETVRLLKQAGAIVLGKTNLDQFATGLVGTRSPFGAVPNSFKPEYVSGGSSSGSASVVARGLVPFSLGTDTAGSGRVPAAFNNIVGLKPTKGRFSNRGLLPAVKSIDCISIFALTVTDAELVAAQVEVYDALDSYSRHHPKNVPARFSSKLKFAIPNKLNFFGDESAEKAFQHTIQLLESLNAEITPIDFSAFEQLAAQLYQGSWVAERTAAAADLLKTNAADFDPTVLEIIQQGEKYSAVDAYNAEYLKQDLTRKIQASLAEFDALIVPTSPTIYTIEQMQQHPIEYNAHFGTYTNFTNLADLSALALPAGFRADNLPFGITLIAPAWHDAALVHFGKAWQNYLALKLGALDKPLSTNTPSLMSPHHIRVAVVGAHLTGMPLNFQLTTRGAVHVETTKTSQDYALYALNGTVPPKPGLARQQDGQSIIVELWDVPTARFGEFVAEIPTPLGMGNVELEDGRWVKGFICEPYGLDDAENISHFGGWRAYIQHRNSQADQQLANTAN
;
A
#
# COMPACT_ATOMS: atom_id res chain seq x y z
N MET A 1 1.85 16.70 -31.08
CA MET A 1 2.83 16.27 -30.07
C MET A 1 3.55 15.06 -30.64
N SER A 2 4.87 14.98 -30.52
CA SER A 2 5.60 13.73 -30.81
C SER A 2 5.07 12.63 -29.89
N GLU A 3 4.84 11.43 -30.42
CA GLU A 3 4.37 10.29 -29.65
C GLU A 3 5.40 9.96 -28.55
N ILE A 4 4.99 10.01 -27.28
CA ILE A 4 5.85 9.66 -26.14
C ILE A 4 5.99 8.13 -26.16
N LYS A 5 7.11 7.61 -26.67
CA LYS A 5 7.38 6.16 -26.78
C LYS A 5 7.22 5.40 -25.45
N THR A 6 7.49 6.08 -24.35
CA THR A 6 7.49 5.51 -22.99
C THR A 6 6.17 5.68 -22.24
N LEU A 7 5.12 6.15 -22.93
CA LEU A 7 3.82 6.42 -22.33
C LEU A 7 3.22 5.13 -21.74
N GLY A 8 2.83 5.19 -20.47
CA GLY A 8 2.18 4.08 -19.78
C GLY A 8 3.12 2.94 -19.39
N TRP A 9 4.44 3.12 -19.48
CA TRP A 9 5.39 2.12 -19.03
C TRP A 9 5.33 1.96 -17.51
N THR A 10 5.29 0.71 -17.03
CA THR A 10 5.50 0.32 -15.63
C THR A 10 6.98 0.38 -15.26
N ILE A 11 7.32 0.22 -13.98
CA ILE A 11 8.73 0.23 -13.57
C ILE A 11 9.51 -0.92 -14.24
N SER A 12 8.91 -2.11 -14.34
CA SER A 12 9.57 -3.27 -14.95
C SER A 12 9.83 -3.08 -16.45
N GLU A 13 8.96 -2.35 -17.16
CA GLU A 13 9.14 -2.06 -18.58
C GLU A 13 10.27 -1.06 -18.80
N TRP A 14 10.37 -0.02 -17.97
CA TRP A 14 11.53 0.89 -17.95
C TRP A 14 12.84 0.12 -17.72
N GLN A 15 12.87 -0.74 -16.69
CA GLN A 15 14.03 -1.57 -16.39
C GLN A 15 14.41 -2.50 -17.55
N THR A 16 13.40 -3.13 -18.17
CA THR A 16 13.61 -4.05 -19.30
C THR A 16 14.15 -3.31 -20.52
N ALA A 17 13.64 -2.11 -20.81
CA ALA A 17 14.10 -1.30 -21.92
C ALA A 17 15.55 -0.85 -21.75
N TYR A 18 15.97 -0.48 -20.53
CA TYR A 18 17.38 -0.18 -20.24
C TYR A 18 18.27 -1.42 -20.39
N LEU A 19 17.85 -2.58 -19.87
CA LEU A 19 18.61 -3.83 -20.03
C LEU A 19 18.83 -4.20 -21.50
N LYS A 20 17.78 -4.06 -22.31
CA LYS A 20 17.81 -4.35 -23.75
C LYS A 20 18.45 -3.23 -24.57
N GLN A 21 18.89 -2.14 -23.93
CA GLN A 21 19.47 -0.95 -24.55
C GLN A 21 18.53 -0.30 -25.59
N GLU A 22 17.21 -0.44 -25.40
CA GLU A 22 16.17 0.17 -26.25
C GLU A 22 16.00 1.68 -25.98
N ILE A 23 16.51 2.13 -24.82
CA ILE A 23 16.59 3.52 -24.36
C ILE A 23 17.91 3.78 -23.62
N GLN A 24 18.27 5.04 -23.45
CA GLN A 24 19.40 5.49 -22.63
C GLN A 24 18.93 6.57 -21.64
N LEU A 25 19.72 6.89 -20.62
CA LEU A 25 19.33 7.93 -19.63
C LEU A 25 19.02 9.27 -20.30
N ASP A 26 19.73 9.61 -21.38
CA ASP A 26 19.50 10.83 -22.15
C ASP A 26 18.11 10.87 -22.85
N THR A 27 17.45 9.72 -23.05
CA THR A 27 16.06 9.64 -23.53
C THR A 27 15.09 10.37 -22.59
N LEU A 28 15.43 10.55 -21.31
CA LEU A 28 14.61 11.35 -20.38
C LEU A 28 14.49 12.82 -20.79
N LYS A 29 15.48 13.37 -21.52
CA LYS A 29 15.43 14.76 -22.03
C LYS A 29 14.36 14.90 -23.10
N GLU A 30 14.24 13.89 -23.97
CA GLU A 30 13.20 13.83 -24.99
C GLU A 30 11.81 13.69 -24.37
N LEU A 31 11.69 12.88 -23.31
CA LEU A 31 10.46 12.75 -22.54
C LEU A 31 10.00 14.09 -21.96
N VAL A 32 10.89 14.83 -21.27
CA VAL A 32 10.56 16.16 -20.73
C VAL A 32 10.18 17.14 -21.84
N ALA A 33 10.92 17.15 -22.94
CA ALA A 33 10.64 18.03 -24.08
C ALA A 33 9.31 17.74 -24.79
N ALA A 34 8.79 16.51 -24.66
CA ALA A 34 7.51 16.11 -25.25
C ALA A 34 6.29 16.45 -24.39
N ILE A 35 6.48 16.78 -23.10
CA ILE A 35 5.38 17.20 -22.21
C ILE A 35 4.92 18.61 -22.61
N ASP A 36 3.61 18.82 -22.67
CA ASP A 36 3.03 20.15 -22.94
C ASP A 36 3.41 21.12 -21.82
N PRO A 37 4.12 22.23 -22.12
CA PRO A 37 4.51 23.21 -21.10
C PRO A 37 3.31 23.91 -20.43
N ASN A 38 2.11 23.80 -20.99
CA ASN A 38 0.88 24.34 -20.41
C ASN A 38 0.06 23.30 -19.63
N ASP A 39 0.57 22.08 -19.46
CA ASP A 39 -0.11 21.05 -18.68
C ASP A 39 -0.15 21.45 -17.19
N VAL A 40 -1.33 21.88 -16.74
CA VAL A 40 -1.61 22.33 -15.36
C VAL A 40 -1.36 21.26 -14.29
N SER A 41 -1.09 20.01 -14.67
CA SER A 41 -0.68 18.95 -13.74
C SER A 41 0.73 19.18 -13.20
N TRP A 42 1.55 20.00 -13.87
CA TRP A 42 2.90 20.35 -13.48
C TRP A 42 2.97 21.82 -13.01
N ILE A 43 3.63 22.07 -11.89
CA ILE A 43 4.05 23.42 -11.50
C ILE A 43 5.41 23.74 -12.13
N SER A 44 6.30 22.75 -12.18
CA SER A 44 7.58 22.87 -12.87
C SER A 44 8.06 21.51 -13.37
N LEU A 45 8.78 21.53 -14.49
CA LEU A 45 9.52 20.39 -15.02
C LEU A 45 11.03 20.61 -14.77
N ALA A 46 11.80 19.52 -14.76
CA ALA A 46 13.25 19.58 -14.69
C ALA A 46 13.80 20.41 -15.85
N SER A 47 14.67 21.38 -15.55
CA SER A 47 15.44 22.04 -16.61
C SER A 47 16.43 21.04 -17.23
N ALA A 48 16.92 21.36 -18.44
CA ALA A 48 17.95 20.54 -19.09
C ALA A 48 19.18 20.35 -18.19
N ASP A 49 19.63 21.40 -17.51
CA ASP A 49 20.77 21.35 -16.58
C ASP A 49 20.48 20.47 -15.36
N LEU A 50 19.30 20.58 -14.76
CA LEU A 50 18.93 19.78 -13.59
C LEU A 50 18.77 18.31 -13.95
N LEU A 51 18.22 18.02 -15.12
CA LEU A 51 18.12 16.65 -15.63
C LEU A 51 19.51 16.07 -15.93
N GLU A 52 20.40 16.85 -16.55
CA GLU A 52 21.79 16.45 -16.77
C GLU A 52 22.52 16.14 -15.45
N GLN A 53 22.37 17.00 -14.44
CA GLN A 53 22.96 16.78 -13.11
C GLN A 53 22.47 15.48 -12.46
N GLN A 54 21.18 15.17 -12.56
CA GLN A 54 20.62 13.92 -12.05
C GLN A 54 21.18 12.71 -12.82
N ILE A 55 21.27 12.79 -14.15
CA ILE A 55 21.82 11.72 -15.01
C ILE A 55 23.29 11.47 -14.70
N GLN A 56 24.11 12.52 -14.56
CA GLN A 56 25.53 12.37 -14.24
C GLN A 56 25.73 11.80 -12.84
N SER A 57 24.93 12.25 -11.87
CA SER A 57 24.94 11.69 -10.51
C SER A 57 24.60 10.20 -10.52
N LEU A 58 23.61 9.78 -11.32
CA LEU A 58 23.26 8.37 -11.47
C LEU A 58 24.39 7.57 -12.14
N LYS A 59 24.95 8.06 -13.25
CA LYS A 59 26.09 7.41 -13.94
C LYS A 59 27.28 7.20 -12.99
N GLN A 60 27.59 8.20 -12.16
CA GLN A 60 28.63 8.10 -11.15
C GLN A 60 28.28 7.09 -10.06
N LEU A 61 27.05 7.12 -9.55
CA LEU A 61 26.58 6.21 -8.51
C LEU A 61 26.64 4.74 -8.96
N THR A 62 26.45 4.49 -10.26
CA THR A 62 26.38 3.15 -10.84
C THR A 62 27.65 2.67 -11.56
N GLN A 63 28.73 3.46 -11.56
CA GLN A 63 29.93 3.21 -12.37
C GLN A 63 30.57 1.83 -12.11
N ASP A 64 30.55 1.37 -10.86
CA ASP A 64 31.19 0.13 -10.42
C ASP A 64 30.16 -1.01 -10.15
N SER A 65 28.97 -0.94 -10.76
CA SER A 65 27.91 -1.90 -10.48
C SER A 65 28.03 -3.16 -11.34
N ASP A 66 28.27 -4.30 -10.69
CA ASP A 66 28.26 -5.62 -11.33
C ASP A 66 26.84 -6.12 -11.68
N ASN A 67 25.80 -5.53 -11.06
CA ASN A 67 24.40 -5.84 -11.33
C ASN A 67 23.50 -4.63 -11.03
N LEU A 68 23.28 -3.80 -12.07
CA LEU A 68 22.51 -2.57 -11.98
C LEU A 68 21.11 -2.76 -11.41
N GLN A 69 20.35 -3.74 -11.90
CA GLN A 69 18.95 -3.92 -11.49
C GLN A 69 18.80 -4.30 -10.01
N LYS A 70 19.71 -5.15 -9.50
CA LYS A 70 19.65 -5.59 -8.10
C LYS A 70 20.06 -4.49 -7.14
N GLN A 71 21.03 -3.66 -7.52
CA GLN A 71 21.55 -2.58 -6.67
C GLN A 71 20.71 -1.28 -6.80
N PHE A 72 20.14 -1.05 -7.98
CA PHE A 72 19.37 0.15 -8.32
C PHE A 72 18.01 -0.27 -8.89
N PRO A 73 17.07 -0.70 -8.02
CA PRO A 73 15.77 -1.20 -8.46
C PRO A 73 14.90 -0.14 -9.16
N LEU A 74 15.30 1.13 -9.17
CA LEU A 74 14.65 2.20 -9.92
C LEU A 74 15.58 2.86 -10.94
N TYR A 75 16.63 2.19 -11.40
CA TYR A 75 17.62 2.74 -12.34
C TYR A 75 16.98 3.44 -13.55
N GLY A 76 17.18 4.75 -13.64
CA GLY A 76 16.72 5.59 -14.74
C GLY A 76 15.20 5.73 -14.85
N VAL A 77 14.44 5.29 -13.84
CA VAL A 77 12.97 5.34 -13.83
C VAL A 77 12.52 6.78 -13.52
N PRO A 78 11.75 7.43 -14.41
CA PRO A 78 11.26 8.78 -14.14
C PRO A 78 10.13 8.76 -13.10
N PHE A 79 10.09 9.77 -12.24
CA PHE A 79 8.95 9.96 -11.33
C PHE A 79 8.66 11.44 -11.07
N ALA A 80 7.44 11.68 -10.59
CA ALA A 80 6.94 13.01 -10.27
C ALA A 80 6.80 13.21 -8.76
N VAL A 81 6.96 14.44 -8.29
CA VAL A 81 6.92 14.75 -6.85
C VAL A 81 5.95 15.89 -6.60
N LYS A 82 4.97 15.71 -5.72
CA LYS A 82 4.05 16.78 -5.30
C LYS A 82 4.81 18.00 -4.81
N ASP A 83 4.39 19.19 -5.24
CA ASP A 83 5.13 20.43 -4.98
C ASP A 83 5.02 20.98 -3.53
N ASN A 84 4.73 20.12 -2.57
CA ASN A 84 4.96 20.38 -1.14
C ASN A 84 6.10 19.50 -0.57
N ILE A 85 6.74 18.66 -1.39
CA ILE A 85 7.89 17.83 -1.02
C ILE A 85 9.13 18.42 -1.70
N ASP A 86 10.18 18.62 -0.90
CA ASP A 86 11.45 19.19 -1.35
C ASP A 86 12.21 18.24 -2.30
N VAL A 87 12.71 18.81 -3.39
CA VAL A 87 13.65 18.18 -4.31
C VAL A 87 14.77 19.18 -4.56
N ALA A 88 16.01 18.80 -4.26
CA ALA A 88 17.16 19.67 -4.42
C ALA A 88 17.24 20.24 -5.85
N GLY A 89 17.41 21.55 -5.96
CA GLY A 89 17.46 22.28 -7.24
C GLY A 89 16.11 22.74 -7.78
N PHE A 90 14.99 22.19 -7.29
CA PHE A 90 13.65 22.69 -7.64
C PHE A 90 13.16 23.74 -6.64
N VAL A 91 12.26 24.60 -7.10
CA VAL A 91 11.44 25.44 -6.22
C VAL A 91 10.36 24.57 -5.57
N THR A 92 10.09 24.76 -4.28
CA THR A 92 8.92 24.19 -3.59
C THR A 92 7.93 25.32 -3.32
N THR A 93 6.74 25.27 -3.92
CA THR A 93 5.74 26.35 -3.81
C THR A 93 4.52 26.01 -2.97
N ALA A 94 4.22 24.73 -2.77
CA ALA A 94 2.95 24.25 -2.20
C ALA A 94 1.72 24.89 -2.86
N ALA A 95 1.80 25.15 -4.18
CA ALA A 95 0.85 25.90 -4.98
C ALA A 95 0.56 27.32 -4.46
N CYS A 96 1.52 27.97 -3.81
CA CYS A 96 1.47 29.37 -3.41
C CYS A 96 2.58 30.15 -4.11
N LYS A 97 2.20 31.14 -4.94
CA LYS A 97 3.17 31.92 -5.75
C LYS A 97 4.15 32.72 -4.91
N ALA A 98 3.78 33.09 -3.68
CA ALA A 98 4.67 33.75 -2.74
C ALA A 98 5.76 32.84 -2.18
N LEU A 99 5.51 31.51 -2.13
CA LEU A 99 6.51 30.55 -1.71
C LEU A 99 7.33 30.13 -2.94
N ASN A 100 8.54 30.66 -3.04
CA ASN A 100 9.43 30.44 -4.20
C ASN A 100 10.83 29.99 -3.79
N ARG A 101 10.94 29.27 -2.68
CA ARG A 101 12.21 28.78 -2.13
C ARG A 101 12.76 27.63 -2.98
N VAL A 102 13.98 27.79 -3.50
CA VAL A 102 14.75 26.67 -4.07
C VAL A 102 15.18 25.74 -2.94
N ALA A 103 14.79 24.47 -2.99
CA ALA A 103 15.22 23.48 -2.03
C ALA A 103 16.71 23.16 -2.25
N THR A 104 17.49 23.18 -1.16
CA THR A 104 18.92 22.89 -1.18
C THR A 104 19.23 21.41 -0.85
N GLN A 105 18.23 20.68 -0.35
CA GLN A 105 18.31 19.27 -0.01
C GLN A 105 17.05 18.57 -0.50
N ASP A 106 17.20 17.30 -0.86
CA ASP A 106 16.06 16.43 -1.12
C ASP A 106 15.33 16.11 0.19
N ALA A 107 14.01 15.98 0.12
CA ALA A 107 13.26 15.25 1.14
C ALA A 107 13.82 13.82 1.27
N GLU A 108 13.73 13.22 2.47
CA GLU A 108 14.38 11.92 2.71
C GLU A 108 13.86 10.82 1.78
N THR A 109 12.55 10.81 1.50
CA THR A 109 11.94 9.89 0.54
C THR A 109 12.48 10.10 -0.88
N VAL A 110 12.65 11.35 -1.32
CA VAL A 110 13.23 11.68 -2.63
C VAL A 110 14.70 11.26 -2.70
N ARG A 111 15.48 11.50 -1.65
CA ARG A 111 16.89 11.10 -1.56
C ARG A 111 17.04 9.58 -1.70
N LEU A 112 16.21 8.82 -0.98
CA LEU A 112 16.19 7.34 -1.04
C LEU A 112 15.80 6.83 -2.43
N LEU A 113 14.81 7.44 -3.08
CA LEU A 113 14.42 7.06 -4.44
C LEU A 113 15.51 7.35 -5.48
N LYS A 114 16.17 8.52 -5.38
CA LYS A 114 17.33 8.84 -6.22
C LYS A 114 18.49 7.87 -5.97
N GLN A 115 18.73 7.49 -4.71
CA GLN A 115 19.73 6.46 -4.36
C GLN A 115 19.39 5.08 -4.93
N ALA A 116 18.10 4.75 -5.05
CA ALA A 116 17.62 3.55 -5.75
C ALA A 116 17.68 3.67 -7.28
N GLY A 117 18.06 4.83 -7.81
CA GLY A 117 18.31 5.08 -9.23
C GLY A 117 17.25 5.91 -9.96
N ALA A 118 16.19 6.37 -9.27
CA ALA A 118 15.09 7.11 -9.88
C ALA A 118 15.47 8.55 -10.24
N ILE A 119 14.80 9.12 -11.24
CA ILE A 119 15.04 10.48 -11.74
C ILE A 119 13.77 11.34 -11.59
N VAL A 120 13.88 12.50 -10.94
CA VAL A 120 12.74 13.41 -10.78
C VAL A 120 12.52 14.18 -12.09
N LEU A 121 11.34 14.04 -12.69
CA LEU A 121 10.95 14.80 -13.89
C LEU A 121 10.40 16.18 -13.58
N GLY A 122 9.77 16.38 -12.43
CA GLY A 122 9.14 17.66 -12.11
C GLY A 122 8.35 17.68 -10.81
N LYS A 123 7.90 18.88 -10.47
CA LYS A 123 7.03 19.16 -9.33
C LYS A 123 5.58 19.26 -9.79
N THR A 124 4.70 18.46 -9.21
CA THR A 124 3.29 18.37 -9.64
C THR A 124 2.40 19.32 -8.85
N ASN A 125 1.33 19.77 -9.52
CA ASN A 125 0.34 20.68 -8.95
C ASN A 125 -0.48 20.02 -7.83
N LEU A 126 -1.06 20.85 -6.96
CA LEU A 126 -1.80 20.46 -5.78
C LEU A 126 -2.84 21.51 -5.38
N ASP A 127 -3.84 21.12 -4.59
CA ASP A 127 -4.59 22.12 -3.81
C ASP A 127 -3.63 22.82 -2.84
N GLN A 128 -3.71 24.15 -2.78
CA GLN A 128 -2.74 24.99 -2.07
C GLN A 128 -2.56 24.58 -0.60
N PHE A 129 -1.31 24.52 -0.16
CA PHE A 129 -0.88 24.00 1.16
C PHE A 129 -1.45 22.61 1.49
N ALA A 130 -1.72 21.79 0.47
CA ALA A 130 -2.39 20.51 0.60
C ALA A 130 -3.74 20.60 1.34
N THR A 131 -4.51 21.66 1.08
CA THR A 131 -5.80 21.94 1.74
C THR A 131 -6.96 21.75 0.77
N GLY A 132 -7.32 20.49 0.55
CA GLY A 132 -8.47 20.11 -0.29
C GLY A 132 -8.42 18.65 -0.71
N LEU A 133 -9.56 18.17 -1.19
CA LEU A 133 -9.74 16.86 -1.82
C LEU A 133 -10.17 17.00 -3.29
N VAL A 134 -9.97 18.17 -3.91
CA VAL A 134 -10.67 18.56 -5.15
C VAL A 134 -9.73 18.78 -6.33
N GLY A 135 -8.52 19.31 -6.12
CA GLY A 135 -7.55 19.59 -7.19
C GLY A 135 -7.80 20.89 -7.96
N THR A 136 -8.69 21.75 -7.46
CA THR A 136 -9.10 23.03 -8.09
C THR A 136 -8.62 24.28 -7.34
N ARG A 137 -8.08 24.13 -6.12
CA ARG A 137 -7.67 25.25 -5.25
C ARG A 137 -6.21 25.62 -5.46
N SER A 138 -5.85 25.88 -6.72
CA SER A 138 -4.47 26.20 -7.11
C SER A 138 -4.43 27.41 -8.04
N PRO A 139 -3.59 28.42 -7.74
CA PRO A 139 -3.37 29.55 -8.64
C PRO A 139 -2.57 29.17 -9.90
N PHE A 140 -2.14 27.91 -10.02
CA PHE A 140 -1.53 27.31 -11.21
C PHE A 140 -2.56 26.62 -12.12
N GLY A 141 -3.84 26.62 -11.75
CA GLY A 141 -4.93 26.06 -12.53
C GLY A 141 -5.54 24.82 -11.90
N ALA A 142 -6.82 24.58 -12.21
CA ALA A 142 -7.54 23.39 -11.80
C ALA A 142 -7.09 22.19 -12.66
N VAL A 143 -6.65 21.11 -12.00
CA VAL A 143 -6.25 19.89 -12.71
C VAL A 143 -7.51 19.09 -13.06
N PRO A 144 -7.79 18.85 -14.35
CA PRO A 144 -8.97 18.09 -14.77
C PRO A 144 -8.81 16.59 -14.52
N ASN A 145 -9.93 15.88 -14.40
CA ASN A 145 -9.95 14.42 -14.38
C ASN A 145 -9.37 13.82 -15.67
N SER A 146 -8.60 12.73 -15.54
CA SER A 146 -7.89 12.11 -16.67
C SER A 146 -8.80 11.41 -17.69
N PHE A 147 -10.06 11.13 -17.34
CA PHE A 147 -11.06 10.51 -18.22
C PHE A 147 -12.04 11.53 -18.80
N LYS A 148 -12.46 12.49 -17.98
CA LYS A 148 -13.49 13.47 -18.35
C LYS A 148 -13.10 14.87 -17.88
N PRO A 149 -12.60 15.76 -18.75
CA PRO A 149 -11.97 17.00 -18.31
C PRO A 149 -12.90 18.00 -17.61
N GLU A 150 -14.22 17.83 -17.73
CA GLU A 150 -15.22 18.59 -16.99
C GLU A 150 -15.32 18.21 -15.50
N TYR A 151 -14.80 17.05 -15.10
CA TYR A 151 -14.77 16.57 -13.72
C TYR A 151 -13.48 16.95 -13.00
N VAL A 152 -13.57 17.06 -11.68
CA VAL A 152 -12.41 17.28 -10.82
C VAL A 152 -11.47 16.06 -10.85
N SER A 153 -10.16 16.30 -10.85
CA SER A 153 -9.15 15.24 -10.70
C SER A 153 -9.13 14.62 -9.30
N GLY A 154 -9.65 15.32 -8.31
CA GLY A 154 -9.45 15.00 -6.91
C GLY A 154 -8.12 15.57 -6.41
N GLY A 155 -8.06 15.84 -5.12
CA GLY A 155 -6.93 16.51 -4.48
C GLY A 155 -6.58 15.94 -3.12
N SER A 156 -5.62 16.52 -2.41
CA SER A 156 -4.81 17.64 -2.86
C SER A 156 -3.67 17.22 -3.79
N SER A 157 -3.38 15.93 -3.97
CA SER A 157 -2.29 15.46 -4.85
C SER A 157 -2.72 15.33 -6.32
N SER A 158 -3.37 16.36 -6.85
CA SER A 158 -4.07 16.34 -8.13
C SER A 158 -3.15 16.10 -9.33
N GLY A 159 -2.06 16.87 -9.42
CA GLY A 159 -1.07 16.71 -10.49
C GLY A 159 -0.39 15.33 -10.44
N SER A 160 0.01 14.87 -9.25
CA SER A 160 0.63 13.56 -9.04
C SER A 160 -0.23 12.41 -9.55
N ALA A 161 -1.55 12.45 -9.31
CA ALA A 161 -2.46 11.45 -9.81
C ALA A 161 -2.67 11.53 -11.33
N SER A 162 -2.87 12.75 -11.86
CA SER A 162 -3.08 12.97 -13.30
C SER A 162 -1.90 12.46 -14.15
N VAL A 163 -0.66 12.76 -13.75
CA VAL A 163 0.53 12.38 -14.54
C VAL A 163 0.77 10.86 -14.54
N VAL A 164 0.43 10.17 -13.45
CA VAL A 164 0.49 8.70 -13.37
C VAL A 164 -0.62 8.07 -14.19
N ALA A 165 -1.86 8.55 -14.04
CA ALA A 165 -3.01 8.02 -14.76
C ALA A 165 -2.88 8.15 -16.27
N ARG A 166 -2.29 9.24 -16.76
CA ARG A 166 -1.97 9.44 -18.18
C ARG A 166 -0.67 8.74 -18.62
N GLY A 167 0.00 8.01 -17.73
CA GLY A 167 1.20 7.24 -18.07
C GLY A 167 2.44 8.07 -18.38
N LEU A 168 2.49 9.35 -17.99
CA LEU A 168 3.68 10.19 -18.20
C LEU A 168 4.85 9.74 -17.32
N VAL A 169 4.52 9.20 -16.14
CA VAL A 169 5.47 8.54 -15.22
C VAL A 169 4.82 7.27 -14.64
N PRO A 170 5.60 6.20 -14.36
CA PRO A 170 5.09 4.98 -13.74
C PRO A 170 4.56 5.18 -12.31
N PHE A 171 5.15 6.12 -11.57
CA PHE A 171 4.76 6.44 -10.20
C PHE A 171 5.01 7.91 -9.85
N SER A 172 4.36 8.37 -8.79
CA SER A 172 4.58 9.70 -8.24
C SER A 172 4.44 9.72 -6.72
N LEU A 173 5.07 10.71 -6.09
CA LEU A 173 4.85 11.03 -4.68
C LEU A 173 3.69 12.01 -4.53
N GLY A 174 2.81 11.72 -3.58
CA GLY A 174 1.77 12.61 -3.08
C GLY A 174 1.91 12.80 -1.57
N THR A 175 0.89 13.41 -0.98
CA THR A 175 0.72 13.40 0.47
C THR A 175 -0.71 13.06 0.83
N ASP A 176 -0.91 12.46 2.01
CA ASP A 176 -2.23 12.11 2.54
C ASP A 176 -2.31 12.41 4.05
N THR A 177 -3.06 13.46 4.36
CA THR A 177 -3.53 13.76 5.73
C THR A 177 -4.92 13.14 5.98
N ALA A 178 -5.78 13.22 4.96
CA ALA A 178 -7.23 13.07 5.09
C ALA A 178 -7.90 12.56 3.80
N GLY A 179 -7.13 11.97 2.88
CA GLY A 179 -7.65 11.45 1.61
C GLY A 179 -6.85 11.88 0.39
N SER A 180 -5.87 12.75 0.56
CA SER A 180 -5.13 13.35 -0.56
C SER A 180 -4.24 12.38 -1.37
N GLY A 181 -4.00 11.17 -0.87
CA GLY A 181 -3.35 10.07 -1.57
C GLY A 181 -4.33 9.00 -2.06
N ARG A 182 -5.64 9.17 -1.78
CA ARG A 182 -6.69 8.16 -1.99
C ARG A 182 -7.77 8.64 -2.96
N VAL A 183 -8.38 9.81 -2.69
CA VAL A 183 -9.43 10.39 -3.55
C VAL A 183 -8.94 10.59 -4.99
N PRO A 184 -7.76 11.18 -5.24
CA PRO A 184 -7.25 11.29 -6.61
C PRO A 184 -6.99 9.95 -7.28
N ALA A 185 -6.65 8.90 -6.51
CA ALA A 185 -6.41 7.58 -7.08
C ALA A 185 -7.70 6.97 -7.65
N ALA A 186 -8.78 7.01 -6.88
CA ALA A 186 -10.08 6.51 -7.30
C ALA A 186 -10.64 7.27 -8.50
N PHE A 187 -10.49 8.59 -8.54
CA PHE A 187 -10.96 9.42 -9.65
C PHE A 187 -10.17 9.23 -10.94
N ASN A 188 -8.95 8.68 -10.88
CA ASN A 188 -8.10 8.53 -12.05
C ASN A 188 -7.71 7.07 -12.36
N ASN A 189 -8.42 6.08 -11.81
CA ASN A 189 -8.20 4.65 -12.10
C ASN A 189 -6.75 4.18 -11.84
N ILE A 190 -6.16 4.61 -10.73
CA ILE A 190 -4.80 4.24 -10.32
C ILE A 190 -4.76 3.77 -8.88
N VAL A 191 -3.61 3.25 -8.45
CA VAL A 191 -3.36 2.83 -7.07
C VAL A 191 -2.94 4.02 -6.23
N GLY A 192 -3.49 4.13 -5.02
CA GLY A 192 -3.08 5.11 -4.01
C GLY A 192 -2.66 4.42 -2.71
N LEU A 193 -1.36 4.35 -2.44
CA LEU A 193 -0.83 3.79 -1.20
C LEU A 193 -0.66 4.91 -0.17
N LYS A 194 -1.48 4.85 0.89
CA LYS A 194 -1.37 5.70 2.08
C LYS A 194 -0.70 4.88 3.18
N PRO A 195 0.59 5.09 3.44
CA PRO A 195 1.35 4.20 4.32
C PRO A 195 0.91 4.39 5.77
N THR A 196 1.22 3.42 6.61
CA THR A 196 1.22 3.64 8.07
C THR A 196 1.94 4.94 8.43
N LYS A 197 1.36 5.73 9.34
CA LYS A 197 1.97 7.00 9.76
C LYS A 197 3.40 6.78 10.27
N GLY A 198 4.35 7.62 9.87
CA GLY A 198 5.74 7.47 10.29
C GLY A 198 6.50 6.29 9.67
N ARG A 199 5.87 5.50 8.78
CA ARG A 199 6.58 4.46 8.02
C ARG A 199 7.56 5.07 7.02
N PHE A 200 7.20 6.19 6.42
CA PHE A 200 8.07 7.01 5.58
C PHE A 200 8.39 8.31 6.32
N SER A 201 9.62 8.81 6.16
CA SER A 201 10.03 10.11 6.71
C SER A 201 9.28 11.25 6.03
N ASN A 202 8.81 12.21 6.83
CA ASN A 202 8.26 13.49 6.37
C ASN A 202 9.34 14.60 6.33
N ARG A 203 10.62 14.29 6.51
CA ARG A 203 11.69 15.28 6.42
C ARG A 203 11.77 15.86 5.01
N GLY A 204 11.66 17.18 4.89
CA GLY A 204 11.57 17.89 3.61
C GLY A 204 10.15 18.02 3.04
N LEU A 205 9.11 17.60 3.78
CA LEU A 205 7.72 17.92 3.48
C LEU A 205 7.34 19.26 4.14
N LEU A 206 6.76 20.19 3.37
CA LEU A 206 6.02 21.31 3.93
C LEU A 206 4.71 20.78 4.56
N PRO A 207 4.55 20.85 5.90
CA PRO A 207 3.46 20.16 6.58
C PRO A 207 2.11 20.84 6.34
N ALA A 208 1.06 20.03 6.29
CA ALA A 208 -0.32 20.46 6.36
C ALA A 208 -0.88 20.23 7.76
N VAL A 209 -0.76 19.01 8.28
CA VAL A 209 -1.07 18.66 9.68
C VAL A 209 0.04 17.73 10.15
N LYS A 210 1.12 18.33 10.66
CA LYS A 210 2.41 17.65 10.83
C LYS A 210 2.30 16.35 11.62
N SER A 211 1.44 16.31 12.65
CA SER A 211 1.29 15.15 13.52
C SER A 211 0.62 13.92 12.89
N ILE A 212 -0.02 14.09 11.72
CA ILE A 212 -0.75 13.03 11.01
C ILE A 212 -0.44 12.94 9.51
N ASP A 213 0.44 13.78 8.98
CA ASP A 213 0.83 13.75 7.57
C ASP A 213 1.57 12.46 7.20
N CYS A 214 1.33 12.01 5.97
CA CYS A 214 2.04 10.90 5.35
C CYS A 214 2.41 11.28 3.91
N ILE A 215 3.66 11.09 3.50
CA ILE A 215 3.98 10.99 2.06
C ILE A 215 3.31 9.72 1.51
N SER A 216 2.60 9.83 0.40
CA SER A 216 1.86 8.75 -0.25
C SER A 216 2.45 8.43 -1.62
N ILE A 217 2.09 7.27 -2.18
CA ILE A 217 2.57 6.82 -3.49
C ILE A 217 1.36 6.61 -4.41
N PHE A 218 1.42 7.17 -5.63
CA PHE A 218 0.55 6.75 -6.72
C PHE A 218 1.33 5.92 -7.72
N ALA A 219 0.69 4.88 -8.26
CA ALA A 219 1.26 4.06 -9.33
C ALA A 219 0.16 3.46 -10.21
N LEU A 220 0.52 3.01 -11.40
CA LEU A 220 -0.40 2.25 -12.27
C LEU A 220 -0.73 0.87 -11.68
N THR A 221 0.23 0.25 -11.00
CA THR A 221 0.09 -1.09 -10.44
C THR A 221 0.43 -1.12 -8.95
N VAL A 222 -0.18 -2.06 -8.21
CA VAL A 222 0.13 -2.27 -6.79
C VAL A 222 1.56 -2.77 -6.62
N THR A 223 2.08 -3.51 -7.60
CA THR A 223 3.48 -3.97 -7.57
C THR A 223 4.47 -2.81 -7.68
N ASP A 224 4.22 -1.84 -8.57
CA ASP A 224 5.06 -0.64 -8.66
C ASP A 224 4.99 0.17 -7.36
N ALA A 225 3.79 0.32 -6.77
CA ALA A 225 3.62 0.98 -5.48
C ALA A 225 4.38 0.27 -4.34
N GLU A 226 4.36 -1.06 -4.29
CA GLU A 226 5.12 -1.86 -3.31
C GLU A 226 6.63 -1.70 -3.49
N LEU A 227 7.11 -1.76 -4.74
CA LEU A 227 8.52 -1.61 -5.05
C LEU A 227 9.06 -0.26 -4.58
N VAL A 228 8.31 0.81 -4.85
CA VAL A 228 8.63 2.18 -4.41
C VAL A 228 8.60 2.28 -2.89
N ALA A 229 7.54 1.74 -2.24
CA ALA A 229 7.41 1.74 -0.79
C ALA A 229 8.60 1.04 -0.10
N ALA A 230 9.08 -0.07 -0.66
CA ALA A 230 10.23 -0.81 -0.13
C ALA A 230 11.54 0.01 -0.19
N GLN A 231 11.66 0.99 -1.10
CA GLN A 231 12.86 1.84 -1.17
C GLN A 231 12.86 2.96 -0.13
N VAL A 232 11.69 3.36 0.37
CA VAL A 232 11.53 4.52 1.27
C VAL A 232 11.14 4.13 2.70
N GLU A 233 10.97 2.85 2.98
CA GLU A 233 10.72 2.31 4.33
C GLU A 233 12.01 2.28 5.16
N VAL A 234 12.38 3.47 5.67
CA VAL A 234 13.54 3.65 6.54
C VAL A 234 13.14 4.52 7.73
N TYR A 235 13.54 4.09 8.93
CA TYR A 235 13.43 4.94 10.11
C TYR A 235 14.38 6.12 10.00
N ASP A 236 13.85 7.33 10.10
CA ASP A 236 14.61 8.58 10.05
C ASP A 236 14.64 9.20 11.44
N ALA A 237 15.78 9.11 12.12
CA ALA A 237 15.97 9.67 13.45
C ALA A 237 15.85 11.21 13.49
N LEU A 238 15.88 11.89 12.34
CA LEU A 238 15.73 13.34 12.21
C LEU A 238 14.27 13.77 12.00
N ASP A 239 13.35 12.83 11.78
CA ASP A 239 11.91 13.09 11.75
C ASP A 239 11.25 12.64 13.06
N SER A 240 10.70 13.60 13.81
CA SER A 240 10.04 13.37 15.10
C SER A 240 8.83 12.44 15.04
N TYR A 241 8.26 12.21 13.86
CA TYR A 241 7.12 11.31 13.65
C TYR A 241 7.48 10.00 12.95
N SER A 242 8.76 9.77 12.61
CA SER A 242 9.20 8.49 12.06
C SER A 242 9.11 7.39 13.10
N ARG A 243 8.75 6.18 12.66
CA ARG A 243 8.54 5.02 13.54
C ARG A 243 9.23 3.77 12.99
N HIS A 244 9.74 2.95 13.89
CA HIS A 244 10.21 1.62 13.52
C HIS A 244 9.04 0.68 13.22
N HIS A 245 9.15 -0.09 12.14
CA HIS A 245 8.25 -1.20 11.88
C HIS A 245 8.33 -2.22 13.05
N PRO A 246 7.20 -2.66 13.63
CA PRO A 246 7.20 -3.47 14.85
C PRO A 246 7.55 -4.95 14.59
N LYS A 247 7.58 -5.39 13.32
CA LYS A 247 7.99 -6.73 12.85
C LYS A 247 7.17 -7.90 13.45
N ASN A 248 5.99 -7.60 13.98
CA ASN A 248 5.07 -8.53 14.61
C ASN A 248 3.67 -8.56 13.95
N VAL A 249 3.52 -7.87 12.81
CA VAL A 249 2.28 -7.73 12.06
C VAL A 249 2.23 -8.66 10.84
N PRO A 250 1.04 -9.05 10.35
CA PRO A 250 0.89 -9.94 9.21
C PRO A 250 1.34 -9.33 7.87
N ALA A 251 1.99 -10.13 7.02
CA ALA A 251 2.27 -9.77 5.61
C ALA A 251 1.09 -9.96 4.66
N ARG A 252 0.03 -10.68 5.09
CA ARG A 252 -1.15 -11.02 4.29
C ARG A 252 -2.39 -10.98 5.15
N PHE A 253 -3.55 -10.88 4.53
CA PHE A 253 -4.81 -11.12 5.20
C PHE A 253 -5.04 -12.61 5.46
N SER A 254 -6.03 -12.90 6.29
CA SER A 254 -6.44 -14.26 6.60
C SER A 254 -6.90 -15.03 5.35
N SER A 255 -6.81 -16.36 5.38
CA SER A 255 -7.21 -17.21 4.25
C SER A 255 -8.71 -17.16 3.96
N LYS A 256 -9.53 -16.91 4.99
CA LYS A 256 -10.95 -16.59 4.86
C LYS A 256 -11.13 -15.10 5.13
N LEU A 257 -11.08 -14.30 4.07
CA LEU A 257 -11.14 -12.84 4.15
C LEU A 257 -12.35 -12.35 4.95
N LYS A 258 -12.10 -11.48 5.93
CA LYS A 258 -13.15 -10.83 6.74
C LYS A 258 -13.06 -9.32 6.58
N PHE A 259 -14.07 -8.73 5.96
CA PHE A 259 -14.11 -7.29 5.74
C PHE A 259 -15.28 -6.64 6.47
N ALA A 260 -15.00 -5.54 7.13
CA ALA A 260 -16.03 -4.66 7.66
C ALA A 260 -16.47 -3.64 6.61
N ILE A 261 -17.74 -3.23 6.64
CA ILE A 261 -18.26 -2.06 5.90
C ILE A 261 -19.09 -1.18 6.83
N PRO A 262 -19.24 0.13 6.58
CA PRO A 262 -20.19 0.95 7.30
C PRO A 262 -21.62 0.39 7.19
N ASN A 263 -22.34 0.28 8.31
CA ASN A 263 -23.74 -0.15 8.32
C ASN A 263 -24.70 0.84 7.63
N LYS A 264 -24.29 2.11 7.53
CA LYS A 264 -24.98 3.16 6.80
C LYS A 264 -23.99 3.86 5.89
N LEU A 265 -24.28 3.84 4.60
CA LEU A 265 -23.52 4.53 3.58
C LEU A 265 -24.32 5.72 3.07
N ASN A 266 -23.63 6.82 2.78
CA ASN A 266 -24.18 7.98 2.12
C ASN A 266 -23.42 8.23 0.81
N PHE A 267 -24.16 8.31 -0.30
CA PHE A 267 -23.65 8.62 -1.64
C PHE A 267 -24.10 10.00 -2.14
N PHE A 268 -24.78 10.80 -1.30
CA PHE A 268 -25.24 12.16 -1.62
C PHE A 268 -26.11 12.22 -2.89
N GLY A 269 -26.91 11.18 -3.14
CA GLY A 269 -27.77 11.06 -4.32
C GLY A 269 -27.08 10.53 -5.58
N ASP A 270 -25.79 10.18 -5.51
CA ASP A 270 -25.06 9.59 -6.63
C ASP A 270 -25.33 8.08 -6.75
N GLU A 271 -26.42 7.73 -7.42
CA GLU A 271 -26.81 6.33 -7.65
C GLU A 271 -25.76 5.52 -8.43
N SER A 272 -24.94 6.18 -9.25
CA SER A 272 -23.91 5.49 -10.04
C SER A 272 -22.76 5.03 -9.16
N ALA A 273 -22.34 5.87 -8.22
CA ALA A 273 -21.35 5.48 -7.20
C ALA A 273 -21.89 4.39 -6.26
N GLU A 274 -23.15 4.50 -5.85
CA GLU A 274 -23.80 3.51 -5.00
C GLU A 274 -23.86 2.13 -5.66
N LYS A 275 -24.35 2.05 -6.91
CA LYS A 275 -24.41 0.81 -7.69
C LYS A 275 -23.03 0.21 -7.93
N ALA A 276 -22.02 1.03 -8.20
CA ALA A 276 -20.64 0.57 -8.37
C ALA A 276 -20.06 -0.03 -7.07
N PHE A 277 -20.36 0.58 -5.91
CA PHE A 277 -19.97 0.01 -4.62
C PHE A 277 -20.68 -1.32 -4.34
N GLN A 278 -22.00 -1.39 -4.54
CA GLN A 278 -22.77 -2.62 -4.38
C GLN A 278 -22.24 -3.75 -5.27
N HIS A 279 -21.92 -3.44 -6.53
CA HIS A 279 -21.30 -4.41 -7.43
C HIS A 279 -19.93 -4.89 -6.91
N THR A 280 -19.11 -3.98 -6.39
CA THR A 280 -17.82 -4.32 -5.79
C THR A 280 -17.96 -5.28 -4.61
N ILE A 281 -18.95 -5.06 -3.74
CA ILE A 281 -19.25 -5.97 -2.62
C ILE A 281 -19.64 -7.37 -3.13
N GLN A 282 -20.48 -7.47 -4.16
CA GLN A 282 -20.86 -8.75 -4.77
C GLN A 282 -19.64 -9.51 -5.35
N LEU A 283 -18.70 -8.78 -5.95
CA LEU A 283 -17.46 -9.38 -6.44
C LEU A 283 -16.60 -9.93 -5.29
N LEU A 284 -16.47 -9.19 -4.18
CA LEU A 284 -15.75 -9.65 -3.00
C LEU A 284 -16.40 -10.90 -2.37
N GLU A 285 -17.72 -10.94 -2.29
CA GLU A 285 -18.46 -12.13 -1.82
C GLU A 285 -18.22 -13.33 -2.74
N SER A 286 -18.14 -13.12 -4.06
CA SER A 286 -17.81 -14.18 -5.02
C SER A 286 -16.38 -14.73 -4.85
N LEU A 287 -15.49 -13.94 -4.24
CA LEU A 287 -14.15 -14.32 -3.81
C LEU A 287 -14.12 -14.92 -2.40
N ASN A 288 -15.29 -15.34 -1.89
CA ASN A 288 -15.47 -15.95 -0.57
C ASN A 288 -15.05 -15.03 0.60
N ALA A 289 -15.13 -13.71 0.40
CA ALA A 289 -14.98 -12.75 1.49
C ALA A 289 -16.26 -12.66 2.32
N GLU A 290 -16.10 -12.66 3.63
CA GLU A 290 -17.17 -12.39 4.59
C GLU A 290 -17.29 -10.88 4.80
N ILE A 291 -18.43 -10.31 4.42
CA ILE A 291 -18.69 -8.87 4.52
C ILE A 291 -19.62 -8.62 5.70
N THR A 292 -19.16 -7.82 6.68
CA THR A 292 -19.92 -7.53 7.90
C THR A 292 -20.17 -6.03 8.05
N PRO A 293 -21.43 -5.58 8.08
CA PRO A 293 -21.77 -4.21 8.44
C PRO A 293 -21.42 -3.91 9.90
N ILE A 294 -20.74 -2.79 10.16
CA ILE A 294 -20.38 -2.34 11.52
C ILE A 294 -20.93 -0.95 11.81
N ASP A 295 -21.12 -0.63 13.08
CA ASP A 295 -21.44 0.74 13.50
C ASP A 295 -20.27 1.69 13.17
N PHE A 296 -20.57 2.69 12.35
CA PHE A 296 -19.57 3.64 11.85
C PHE A 296 -19.50 4.95 12.65
N SER A 297 -20.32 5.09 13.71
CA SER A 297 -20.47 6.34 14.47
C SER A 297 -19.16 6.90 15.04
N ALA A 298 -18.28 6.05 15.58
CA ALA A 298 -16.98 6.48 16.13
C ALA A 298 -16.04 7.01 15.04
N PHE A 299 -16.12 6.45 13.83
CA PHE A 299 -15.34 6.89 12.67
C PHE A 299 -15.81 8.25 12.19
N GLU A 300 -17.13 8.45 12.09
CA GLU A 300 -17.75 9.74 11.73
C GLU A 300 -17.39 10.83 12.75
N GLN A 301 -17.50 10.52 14.05
CA GLN A 301 -17.18 11.46 15.12
C GLN A 301 -15.69 11.87 15.08
N LEU A 302 -14.79 10.93 14.79
CA LEU A 302 -13.37 11.22 14.66
C LEU A 302 -13.06 12.01 13.40
N ALA A 303 -13.66 11.64 12.26
CA ALA A 303 -13.53 12.34 10.99
C ALA A 303 -13.95 13.81 11.09
N ALA A 304 -15.01 14.11 11.85
CA ALA A 304 -15.48 15.47 12.06
C ALA A 304 -14.44 16.36 12.77
N GLN A 305 -13.60 15.79 13.65
CA GLN A 305 -12.60 16.55 14.41
C GLN A 305 -11.58 17.25 13.51
N LEU A 306 -11.27 16.70 12.33
CA LEU A 306 -10.22 17.22 11.47
C LEU A 306 -10.51 18.65 10.96
N TYR A 307 -11.76 18.96 10.63
CA TYR A 307 -12.17 20.25 10.07
C TYR A 307 -13.14 21.03 10.96
N GLN A 308 -13.84 20.37 11.90
CA GLN A 308 -14.74 21.04 12.86
C GLN A 308 -14.08 21.21 14.24
N GLY A 309 -12.92 20.60 14.46
CA GLY A 309 -12.13 20.71 15.68
C GLY A 309 -10.82 21.46 15.50
N SER A 310 -10.02 21.48 16.57
CA SER A 310 -8.77 22.26 16.67
C SER A 310 -7.61 21.73 15.81
N TRP A 311 -7.75 20.60 15.12
CA TRP A 311 -6.73 20.03 14.23
C TRP A 311 -6.37 20.95 13.05
N VAL A 312 -7.30 21.79 12.60
CA VAL A 312 -7.03 22.81 11.59
C VAL A 312 -5.94 23.81 12.03
N ALA A 313 -5.72 23.97 13.34
CA ALA A 313 -4.69 24.85 13.88
C ALA A 313 -3.25 24.42 13.52
N GLU A 314 -3.01 23.15 13.20
CA GLU A 314 -1.69 22.74 12.68
C GLU A 314 -1.41 23.33 11.29
N ARG A 315 -2.44 23.48 10.44
CA ARG A 315 -2.32 24.17 9.14
C ARG A 315 -1.99 25.64 9.35
N THR A 316 -2.68 26.28 10.29
CA THR A 316 -2.43 27.66 10.67
C THR A 316 -1.01 27.84 11.18
N ALA A 317 -0.54 26.95 12.04
CA ALA A 317 0.83 26.98 12.55
C ALA A 317 1.86 26.80 11.43
N ALA A 318 1.63 25.88 10.49
CA ALA A 318 2.51 25.65 9.35
C ALA A 318 2.57 26.83 8.38
N ALA A 319 1.48 27.58 8.24
CA ALA A 319 1.37 28.73 7.33
C ALA A 319 1.46 30.10 8.03
N ALA A 320 1.79 30.15 9.32
CA ALA A 320 1.62 31.34 10.17
C ALA A 320 2.33 32.60 9.64
N ASP A 321 3.55 32.44 9.13
CA ASP A 321 4.31 33.57 8.58
C ASP A 321 3.68 34.09 7.28
N LEU A 322 3.30 33.18 6.37
CA LEU A 322 2.64 33.53 5.11
C LEU A 322 1.25 34.12 5.31
N LEU A 323 0.50 33.69 6.32
CA LEU A 323 -0.78 34.32 6.68
C LEU A 323 -0.59 35.78 7.08
N LYS A 324 0.53 36.12 7.74
CA LYS A 324 0.83 37.51 8.15
C LYS A 324 1.32 38.37 7.00
N THR A 325 2.15 37.83 6.11
CA THR A 325 2.86 38.62 5.08
C THR A 325 2.23 38.54 3.69
N ASN A 326 1.49 37.47 3.38
CA ASN A 326 1.09 37.08 2.02
C ASN A 326 -0.33 36.49 1.94
N ALA A 327 -1.24 36.87 2.84
CA ALA A 327 -2.63 36.35 2.81
C ALA A 327 -3.34 36.53 1.46
N ALA A 328 -3.01 37.59 0.71
CA ALA A 328 -3.59 37.85 -0.62
C ALA A 328 -3.17 36.83 -1.69
N ASP A 329 -2.12 36.05 -1.47
CA ASP A 329 -1.64 35.00 -2.39
C ASP A 329 -2.31 33.64 -2.12
N PHE A 330 -3.19 33.57 -1.11
CA PHE A 330 -3.92 32.36 -0.79
C PHE A 330 -5.13 32.20 -1.71
N ASP A 331 -5.45 30.96 -2.07
CA ASP A 331 -6.79 30.63 -2.56
C ASP A 331 -7.83 31.05 -1.49
N PRO A 332 -8.92 31.75 -1.85
CA PRO A 332 -9.87 32.26 -0.86
C PRO A 332 -10.48 31.19 0.05
N THR A 333 -10.76 29.99 -0.49
CA THR A 333 -11.29 28.87 0.30
C THR A 333 -10.22 28.33 1.24
N VAL A 334 -8.98 28.21 0.77
CA VAL A 334 -7.84 27.76 1.59
C VAL A 334 -7.56 28.76 2.72
N LEU A 335 -7.59 30.07 2.42
CA LEU A 335 -7.44 31.12 3.42
C LEU A 335 -8.51 31.02 4.51
N GLU A 336 -9.78 30.91 4.11
CA GLU A 336 -10.92 30.78 5.03
C GLU A 336 -10.76 29.57 5.96
N ILE A 337 -10.30 28.43 5.44
CA ILE A 337 -10.09 27.22 6.24
C ILE A 337 -8.91 27.40 7.20
N ILE A 338 -7.74 27.83 6.69
CA ILE A 338 -6.51 27.89 7.48
C ILE A 338 -6.63 28.93 8.60
N GLN A 339 -7.31 30.07 8.40
CA GLN A 339 -7.47 31.08 9.45
C GLN A 339 -8.36 30.62 10.61
N GLN A 340 -9.20 29.60 10.43
CA GLN A 340 -10.06 29.09 11.51
C GLN A 340 -9.27 28.58 12.70
N GLY A 341 -8.03 28.11 12.50
CA GLY A 341 -7.18 27.62 13.59
C GLY A 341 -6.85 28.67 14.66
N GLU A 342 -6.89 29.96 14.32
CA GLU A 342 -6.65 31.05 15.28
C GLU A 342 -7.75 31.16 16.34
N LYS A 343 -8.91 30.54 16.12
CA LYS A 343 -10.07 30.58 17.03
C LYS A 343 -9.97 29.56 18.17
N TYR A 344 -9.06 28.58 18.08
CA TYR A 344 -8.96 27.50 19.05
C TYR A 344 -7.89 27.79 20.11
N SER A 345 -8.21 27.52 21.36
CA SER A 345 -7.27 27.62 22.48
C SER A 345 -6.41 26.35 22.60
N ALA A 346 -5.35 26.42 23.41
CA ALA A 346 -4.60 25.23 23.81
C ALA A 346 -5.49 24.18 24.52
N VAL A 347 -6.51 24.63 25.27
CA VAL A 347 -7.46 23.73 25.95
C VAL A 347 -8.29 22.96 24.92
N ASP A 348 -8.75 23.63 23.86
CA ASP A 348 -9.49 22.98 22.76
C ASP A 348 -8.61 21.96 22.01
N ALA A 349 -7.31 22.26 21.85
CA ALA A 349 -6.33 21.32 21.29
C ALA A 349 -6.20 20.05 22.14
N TYR A 350 -6.00 20.20 23.46
CA TYR A 350 -5.88 19.03 24.35
C TYR A 350 -7.18 18.23 24.46
N ASN A 351 -8.34 18.88 24.51
CA ASN A 351 -9.63 18.19 24.51
C ASN A 351 -9.85 17.37 23.23
N ALA A 352 -9.47 17.92 22.06
CA ALA A 352 -9.53 17.19 20.80
C ALA A 352 -8.56 16.00 20.79
N GLU A 353 -7.37 16.12 21.37
CA GLU A 353 -6.42 15.01 21.51
C GLU A 353 -6.98 13.91 22.43
N TYR A 354 -7.59 14.25 23.57
CA TYR A 354 -8.22 13.27 24.46
C TYR A 354 -9.35 12.50 23.76
N LEU A 355 -10.26 13.22 23.09
CA LEU A 355 -11.33 12.62 22.30
C LEU A 355 -10.78 11.72 21.18
N LYS A 356 -9.71 12.16 20.50
CA LYS A 356 -9.04 11.36 19.47
C LYS A 356 -8.55 10.03 20.04
N GLN A 357 -7.90 10.02 21.21
CA GLN A 357 -7.41 8.78 21.82
C GLN A 357 -8.55 7.82 22.17
N ASP A 358 -9.63 8.32 22.76
CA ASP A 358 -10.81 7.51 23.10
C ASP A 358 -11.46 6.87 21.86
N LEU A 359 -11.65 7.65 20.80
CA LEU A 359 -12.24 7.18 19.55
C LEU A 359 -11.31 6.21 18.81
N THR A 360 -10.01 6.49 18.79
CA THR A 360 -9.01 5.59 18.20
C THR A 360 -9.08 4.21 18.83
N ARG A 361 -9.16 4.14 20.17
CA ARG A 361 -9.27 2.86 20.88
C ARG A 361 -10.56 2.10 20.51
N LYS A 362 -11.69 2.80 20.41
CA LYS A 362 -12.98 2.21 20.00
C LYS A 362 -12.92 1.67 18.57
N ILE A 363 -12.37 2.46 17.64
CA ILE A 363 -12.19 2.07 16.23
C ILE A 363 -11.31 0.83 16.14
N GLN A 364 -10.14 0.82 16.78
CA GLN A 364 -9.25 -0.33 16.78
C GLN A 364 -9.91 -1.59 17.35
N ALA A 365 -10.70 -1.45 18.42
CA ALA A 365 -11.44 -2.57 18.97
C ALA A 365 -12.52 -3.10 18.00
N SER A 366 -13.25 -2.20 17.32
CA SER A 366 -14.26 -2.60 16.32
C SER A 366 -13.66 -3.26 15.06
N LEU A 367 -12.39 -3.01 14.77
CA LEU A 367 -11.70 -3.59 13.61
C LEU A 367 -10.90 -4.86 13.96
N ALA A 368 -10.80 -5.24 15.24
CA ALA A 368 -9.85 -6.25 15.70
C ALA A 368 -10.07 -7.66 15.11
N GLU A 369 -11.30 -8.00 14.73
CA GLU A 369 -11.67 -9.30 14.16
C GLU A 369 -11.68 -9.34 12.63
N PHE A 370 -11.45 -8.20 11.98
CA PHE A 370 -11.49 -8.03 10.54
C PHE A 370 -10.08 -7.88 9.97
N ASP A 371 -9.91 -8.33 8.74
CA ASP A 371 -8.69 -8.10 7.96
C ASP A 371 -8.56 -6.62 7.56
N ALA A 372 -9.68 -6.02 7.15
CA ALA A 372 -9.76 -4.61 6.78
C ALA A 372 -11.20 -4.07 6.84
N LEU A 373 -11.32 -2.75 6.93
CA LEU A 373 -12.51 -1.99 6.58
C LEU A 373 -12.48 -1.67 5.08
N ILE A 374 -13.60 -1.88 4.39
CA ILE A 374 -13.78 -1.48 2.98
C ILE A 374 -14.80 -0.35 2.91
N VAL A 375 -14.41 0.72 2.23
CA VAL A 375 -15.25 1.90 1.99
C VAL A 375 -15.17 2.30 0.51
N PRO A 376 -16.22 2.94 -0.06
CA PRO A 376 -16.02 3.68 -1.30
C PRO A 376 -14.98 4.77 -1.03
N THR A 377 -13.98 4.93 -1.91
CA THR A 377 -12.90 5.90 -1.68
C THR A 377 -13.42 7.32 -1.59
N SER A 378 -14.42 7.63 -2.42
CA SER A 378 -15.24 8.83 -2.33
C SER A 378 -16.71 8.43 -2.60
N PRO A 379 -17.68 9.00 -1.89
CA PRO A 379 -19.10 8.71 -2.09
C PRO A 379 -19.66 9.24 -3.42
N THR A 380 -19.01 10.24 -4.01
CA THR A 380 -19.48 10.90 -5.23
C THR A 380 -18.30 11.60 -5.93
N ILE A 381 -18.57 12.21 -7.07
CA ILE A 381 -17.64 13.05 -7.84
C ILE A 381 -18.42 14.20 -8.47
N TYR A 382 -17.81 15.38 -8.54
CA TYR A 382 -18.45 16.60 -9.05
C TYR A 382 -17.72 17.14 -10.28
N THR A 383 -18.42 17.91 -11.10
CA THR A 383 -17.78 18.74 -12.13
C THR A 383 -17.00 19.88 -11.50
N ILE A 384 -16.03 20.43 -12.23
CA ILE A 384 -15.28 21.61 -11.80
C ILE A 384 -16.25 22.79 -11.56
N GLU A 385 -17.26 22.94 -12.40
CA GLU A 385 -18.30 23.97 -12.27
C GLU A 385 -19.12 23.80 -10.99
N GLN A 386 -19.62 22.59 -10.71
CA GLN A 386 -20.34 22.29 -9.47
C GLN A 386 -19.48 22.59 -8.23
N MET A 387 -18.19 22.23 -8.28
CA MET A 387 -17.27 22.47 -7.18
C MET A 387 -17.07 23.97 -6.90
N GLN A 388 -17.11 24.83 -7.92
CA GLN A 388 -17.00 26.29 -7.74
C GLN A 388 -18.23 26.89 -7.05
N GLN A 389 -19.41 26.28 -7.21
CA GLN A 389 -20.64 26.74 -6.58
C GLN A 389 -20.69 26.42 -5.08
N HIS A 390 -20.18 25.25 -4.68
CA HIS A 390 -20.21 24.76 -3.30
C HIS A 390 -18.82 24.24 -2.84
N PRO A 391 -17.79 25.10 -2.79
CA PRO A 391 -16.39 24.69 -2.67
C PRO A 391 -16.01 24.01 -1.34
N ILE A 392 -16.74 24.31 -0.25
CA ILE A 392 -16.49 23.71 1.07
C ILE A 392 -17.32 22.44 1.26
N GLU A 393 -18.63 22.52 0.98
CA GLU A 393 -19.59 21.43 1.16
C GLU A 393 -19.24 20.21 0.30
N TYR A 394 -19.04 20.41 -1.02
CA TYR A 394 -18.75 19.30 -1.94
C TYR A 394 -17.37 18.67 -1.69
N ASN A 395 -16.40 19.46 -1.24
CA ASN A 395 -15.13 18.92 -0.74
C ASN A 395 -15.34 18.03 0.51
N ALA A 396 -16.23 18.42 1.43
CA ALA A 396 -16.50 17.64 2.63
C ALA A 396 -17.12 16.27 2.31
N HIS A 397 -17.94 16.17 1.25
CA HIS A 397 -18.49 14.91 0.77
C HIS A 397 -17.37 13.90 0.43
N PHE A 398 -16.31 14.32 -0.25
CA PHE A 398 -15.16 13.47 -0.58
C PHE A 398 -14.40 12.96 0.65
N GLY A 399 -14.48 13.68 1.78
CA GLY A 399 -13.84 13.36 3.05
C GLY A 399 -14.55 12.29 3.90
N THR A 400 -15.76 11.90 3.51
CA THR A 400 -16.68 11.06 4.33
C THR A 400 -16.01 9.79 4.86
N TYR A 401 -15.22 9.10 4.03
CA TYR A 401 -14.61 7.82 4.38
C TYR A 401 -13.08 7.86 4.50
N THR A 402 -12.49 9.06 4.57
CA THR A 402 -11.03 9.24 4.50
C THR A 402 -10.44 10.02 5.68
N ASN A 403 -11.22 10.94 6.28
CA ASN A 403 -10.73 11.89 7.29
C ASN A 403 -10.30 11.24 8.62
N PHE A 404 -10.88 10.11 9.03
CA PHE A 404 -10.57 9.45 10.31
C PHE A 404 -9.25 8.66 10.28
N THR A 405 -8.79 8.25 9.09
CA THR A 405 -7.78 7.19 8.94
C THR A 405 -6.48 7.48 9.67
N ASN A 406 -5.91 8.68 9.48
CA ASN A 406 -4.62 9.02 10.11
C ASN A 406 -4.77 9.37 11.59
N LEU A 407 -5.92 9.93 11.98
CA LEU A 407 -6.24 10.22 13.39
C LEU A 407 -6.33 8.91 14.20
N ALA A 408 -6.89 7.86 13.61
CA ALA A 408 -7.01 6.52 14.20
C ALA A 408 -5.76 5.64 14.05
N ASP A 409 -4.66 6.18 13.51
CA ASP A 409 -3.42 5.44 13.23
C ASP A 409 -3.64 4.17 12.38
N LEU A 410 -4.34 4.33 11.26
CA LEU A 410 -4.62 3.27 10.30
C LEU A 410 -3.75 3.40 9.04
N SER A 411 -3.56 2.30 8.33
CA SER A 411 -2.96 2.21 6.99
C SER A 411 -4.06 2.05 5.93
N ALA A 412 -3.81 2.46 4.69
CA ALA A 412 -4.83 2.31 3.65
C ALA A 412 -4.25 2.13 2.23
N LEU A 413 -5.00 1.43 1.39
CA LEU A 413 -4.72 1.24 -0.03
C LEU A 413 -5.98 1.53 -0.84
N ALA A 414 -5.97 2.62 -1.61
CA ALA A 414 -6.99 2.92 -2.60
C ALA A 414 -6.72 2.14 -3.87
N LEU A 415 -7.74 1.43 -4.36
CA LEU A 415 -7.68 0.56 -5.52
C LEU A 415 -8.83 0.87 -6.49
N PRO A 416 -8.58 0.79 -7.81
CA PRO A 416 -9.64 0.72 -8.80
C PRO A 416 -10.61 -0.43 -8.52
N ALA A 417 -11.90 -0.18 -8.73
CA ALA A 417 -12.98 -1.14 -8.50
C ALA A 417 -13.99 -1.17 -9.67
N GLY A 418 -13.55 -0.73 -10.86
CA GLY A 418 -14.34 -0.72 -12.08
C GLY A 418 -14.75 0.68 -12.52
N PHE A 419 -15.76 0.74 -13.38
CA PHE A 419 -16.28 1.98 -13.94
C PHE A 419 -17.77 2.09 -13.65
N ARG A 420 -18.20 3.32 -13.43
CA ARG A 420 -19.62 3.70 -13.30
C ARG A 420 -20.31 3.62 -14.65
N ALA A 421 -21.64 3.64 -14.64
CA ALA A 421 -22.46 3.68 -15.85
C ALA A 421 -22.21 4.92 -16.74
N ASP A 422 -21.69 6.00 -16.14
CA ASP A 422 -21.30 7.22 -16.84
C ASP A 422 -19.85 7.19 -17.35
N ASN A 423 -19.14 6.06 -17.28
CA ASN A 423 -17.74 5.88 -17.68
C ASN A 423 -16.70 6.65 -16.85
N LEU A 424 -17.07 7.19 -15.69
CA LEU A 424 -16.08 7.63 -14.71
C LEU A 424 -15.55 6.42 -13.92
N PRO A 425 -14.26 6.42 -13.54
CA PRO A 425 -13.73 5.34 -12.72
C PRO A 425 -14.33 5.36 -11.31
N PHE A 426 -14.44 4.17 -10.71
CA PHE A 426 -14.83 3.96 -9.34
C PHE A 426 -13.71 3.24 -8.59
N GLY A 427 -13.55 3.54 -7.31
CA GLY A 427 -12.52 2.92 -6.48
C GLY A 427 -12.95 2.69 -5.05
N ILE A 428 -12.43 1.64 -4.44
CA ILE A 428 -12.56 1.34 -3.01
C ILE A 428 -11.25 1.62 -2.29
N THR A 429 -11.34 1.95 -1.02
CA THR A 429 -10.17 2.00 -0.13
C THR A 429 -10.28 0.88 0.88
N LEU A 430 -9.27 0.03 0.93
CA LEU A 430 -9.08 -0.89 2.05
C LEU A 430 -8.31 -0.18 3.16
N ILE A 431 -8.81 -0.25 4.38
CA ILE A 431 -8.24 0.40 5.56
C ILE A 431 -7.97 -0.66 6.62
N ALA A 432 -6.74 -0.76 7.08
CA ALA A 432 -6.32 -1.75 8.06
C ALA A 432 -5.57 -1.07 9.22
N PRO A 433 -5.37 -1.76 10.36
CA PRO A 433 -4.55 -1.22 11.44
C PRO A 433 -3.15 -0.80 10.97
N ALA A 434 -2.47 0.04 11.76
CA ALA A 434 -1.07 0.36 11.49
C ALA A 434 -0.23 -0.90 11.22
N TRP A 435 0.68 -0.76 10.28
CA TRP A 435 1.65 -1.75 9.80
C TRP A 435 1.07 -2.94 9.01
N HIS A 436 -0.23 -2.95 8.72
CA HIS A 436 -0.84 -3.95 7.84
C HIS A 436 -0.67 -3.62 6.33
N ASP A 437 0.21 -2.67 5.99
CA ASP A 437 0.48 -2.23 4.64
C ASP A 437 0.84 -3.37 3.68
N ALA A 438 1.66 -4.33 4.13
CA ALA A 438 2.03 -5.50 3.33
C ALA A 438 0.82 -6.39 3.02
N ALA A 439 -0.08 -6.57 3.99
CA ALA A 439 -1.31 -7.33 3.81
C ALA A 439 -2.27 -6.64 2.83
N LEU A 440 -2.41 -5.32 2.93
CA LEU A 440 -3.16 -4.49 1.99
C LEU A 440 -2.62 -4.64 0.56
N VAL A 441 -1.30 -4.50 0.39
CA VAL A 441 -0.62 -4.64 -0.91
C VAL A 441 -0.81 -6.04 -1.48
N HIS A 442 -0.64 -7.08 -0.66
CA HIS A 442 -0.84 -8.46 -1.09
C HIS A 442 -2.26 -8.69 -1.64
N PHE A 443 -3.28 -8.25 -0.89
CA PHE A 443 -4.67 -8.30 -1.36
C PHE A 443 -4.85 -7.45 -2.64
N GLY A 444 -4.30 -6.24 -2.67
CA GLY A 444 -4.44 -5.32 -3.80
C GLY A 444 -3.91 -5.88 -5.12
N LYS A 445 -2.81 -6.65 -5.09
CA LYS A 445 -2.32 -7.38 -6.26
C LYS A 445 -3.32 -8.43 -6.75
N ALA A 446 -3.85 -9.23 -5.83
CA ALA A 446 -4.86 -10.24 -6.17
C ALA A 446 -6.13 -9.58 -6.74
N TRP A 447 -6.56 -8.47 -6.15
CA TRP A 447 -7.70 -7.68 -6.62
C TRP A 447 -7.49 -7.09 -8.02
N GLN A 448 -6.34 -6.45 -8.27
CA GLN A 448 -6.01 -5.92 -9.61
C GLN A 448 -5.97 -7.03 -10.66
N ASN A 449 -5.37 -8.19 -10.35
CA ASN A 449 -5.33 -9.33 -11.25
C ASN A 449 -6.72 -9.91 -11.53
N TYR A 450 -7.58 -9.98 -10.52
CA TYR A 450 -8.95 -10.47 -10.67
C TYR A 450 -9.78 -9.56 -11.57
N LEU A 451 -9.72 -8.23 -11.37
CA LEU A 451 -10.48 -7.30 -12.20
C LEU A 451 -9.89 -7.10 -13.60
N ALA A 452 -8.57 -7.27 -13.74
CA ALA A 452 -7.83 -7.10 -15.00
C ALA A 452 -8.17 -5.80 -15.75
N LEU A 453 -8.38 -4.70 -15.01
CA LEU A 453 -8.69 -3.40 -15.58
C LEU A 453 -7.52 -2.85 -16.40
N LYS A 454 -7.84 -1.96 -17.33
CA LYS A 454 -6.84 -1.12 -18.00
C LYS A 454 -6.17 -0.19 -16.99
N LEU A 455 -4.90 0.13 -17.22
CA LEU A 455 -4.07 0.95 -16.34
C LEU A 455 -4.38 2.43 -16.56
N GLY A 456 -4.74 3.16 -15.49
CA GLY A 456 -5.00 4.60 -15.57
C GLY A 456 -6.01 4.95 -16.67
N ALA A 457 -5.81 6.08 -17.33
CA ALA A 457 -6.55 6.54 -18.49
C ALA A 457 -5.87 6.12 -19.81
N LEU A 458 -5.33 4.89 -19.86
CA LEU A 458 -4.61 4.34 -21.01
C LEU A 458 -5.37 3.18 -21.61
N ASP A 459 -5.16 2.93 -22.91
CA ASP A 459 -5.61 1.70 -23.56
C ASP A 459 -4.61 0.55 -23.37
N LYS A 460 -4.24 0.29 -22.11
CA LYS A 460 -3.21 -0.69 -21.76
C LYS A 460 -3.71 -1.65 -20.67
N PRO A 461 -3.75 -2.97 -20.92
CA PRO A 461 -4.15 -3.93 -19.89
C PRO A 461 -3.07 -4.13 -18.83
N LEU A 462 -3.47 -4.59 -17.65
CA LEU A 462 -2.53 -5.10 -16.64
C LEU A 462 -1.81 -6.35 -17.17
N SER A 463 -0.48 -6.39 -17.05
CA SER A 463 0.31 -7.59 -17.34
C SER A 463 0.26 -8.56 -16.16
N THR A 464 -0.06 -9.83 -16.40
CA THR A 464 -0.44 -10.83 -15.36
C THR A 464 0.72 -11.46 -14.59
N ASN A 465 1.96 -11.02 -14.80
CA ASN A 465 3.13 -11.64 -14.18
C ASN A 465 3.95 -10.62 -13.41
N THR A 466 3.73 -10.52 -12.10
CA THR A 466 4.76 -9.95 -11.24
C THR A 466 4.92 -10.81 -9.98
N PRO A 467 6.13 -11.31 -9.69
CA PRO A 467 6.42 -12.01 -8.45
C PRO A 467 6.08 -11.11 -7.26
N SER A 468 5.48 -11.70 -6.22
CA SER A 468 5.35 -10.98 -4.95
C SER A 468 6.72 -10.84 -4.30
N LEU A 469 7.11 -9.63 -3.90
CA LEU A 469 8.33 -9.43 -3.13
C LEU A 469 8.19 -10.14 -1.78
N MET A 470 9.22 -10.88 -1.37
CA MET A 470 9.25 -11.44 -0.02
C MET A 470 9.43 -10.31 0.98
N SER A 471 8.54 -10.22 1.98
CA SER A 471 8.68 -9.25 3.06
C SER A 471 9.97 -9.54 3.86
N PRO A 472 10.82 -8.53 4.13
CA PRO A 472 12.01 -8.71 4.98
C PRO A 472 11.67 -8.87 6.47
N HIS A 473 10.38 -8.81 6.83
CA HIS A 473 9.90 -8.88 8.22
C HIS A 473 9.25 -10.21 8.57
N HIS A 474 9.42 -11.22 7.71
CA HIS A 474 8.85 -12.54 7.87
C HIS A 474 9.90 -13.62 7.63
N ILE A 475 9.70 -14.77 8.28
CA ILE A 475 10.45 -15.99 8.02
C ILE A 475 9.49 -16.95 7.31
N ARG A 476 9.88 -17.37 6.11
CA ARG A 476 9.17 -18.37 5.34
C ARG A 476 9.42 -19.76 5.96
N VAL A 477 8.36 -20.42 6.38
CA VAL A 477 8.38 -21.73 7.05
C VAL A 477 7.56 -22.74 6.25
N ALA A 478 8.18 -23.86 5.85
CA ALA A 478 7.50 -25.04 5.34
C ALA A 478 6.98 -25.89 6.52
N VAL A 479 5.68 -26.15 6.53
CA VAL A 479 5.03 -27.06 7.45
C VAL A 479 4.50 -28.29 6.71
N VAL A 480 4.66 -29.45 7.33
CA VAL A 480 4.43 -30.76 6.67
C VAL A 480 3.51 -31.68 7.46
N GLY A 481 3.07 -31.25 8.66
CA GLY A 481 2.41 -32.10 9.64
C GLY A 481 1.20 -31.49 10.32
N ALA A 482 1.15 -31.60 11.65
CA ALA A 482 0.02 -31.14 12.45
C ALA A 482 -0.27 -29.63 12.35
N HIS A 483 0.64 -28.84 11.78
CA HIS A 483 0.48 -27.41 11.53
C HIS A 483 -0.12 -27.05 10.17
N LEU A 484 -0.33 -28.00 9.27
CA LEU A 484 -1.02 -27.76 7.99
C LEU A 484 -2.42 -27.16 8.23
N THR A 485 -2.96 -26.40 7.28
CA THR A 485 -4.26 -25.71 7.39
C THR A 485 -5.38 -26.65 7.90
N GLY A 486 -6.07 -26.28 8.98
CA GLY A 486 -7.13 -27.14 9.55
C GLY A 486 -6.66 -28.42 10.25
N MET A 487 -5.35 -28.65 10.38
CA MET A 487 -4.79 -29.67 11.28
C MET A 487 -4.69 -29.16 12.73
N PRO A 488 -4.62 -30.06 13.73
CA PRO A 488 -4.84 -29.70 15.15
C PRO A 488 -3.91 -28.63 15.74
N LEU A 489 -2.71 -28.41 15.17
CA LEU A 489 -1.76 -27.42 15.66
C LEU A 489 -1.64 -26.19 14.76
N ASN A 490 -2.49 -26.05 13.73
CA ASN A 490 -2.48 -24.87 12.86
C ASN A 490 -2.73 -23.56 13.64
N PHE A 491 -3.47 -23.62 14.76
CA PHE A 491 -3.68 -22.47 15.63
C PHE A 491 -2.36 -21.85 16.15
N GLN A 492 -1.29 -22.64 16.30
CA GLN A 492 0.02 -22.14 16.76
C GLN A 492 0.67 -21.20 15.73
N LEU A 493 0.29 -21.30 14.45
CA LEU A 493 0.67 -20.36 13.41
C LEU A 493 -0.29 -19.16 13.39
N THR A 494 -1.60 -19.41 13.30
CA THR A 494 -2.59 -18.35 13.08
C THR A 494 -2.72 -17.39 14.27
N THR A 495 -2.62 -17.87 15.51
CA THR A 495 -2.59 -17.01 16.72
C THR A 495 -1.35 -16.11 16.81
N ARG A 496 -0.33 -16.40 15.99
CA ARG A 496 0.91 -15.61 15.87
C ARG A 496 0.91 -14.68 14.66
N GLY A 497 -0.23 -14.54 13.98
CA GLY A 497 -0.33 -13.73 12.77
C GLY A 497 0.46 -14.30 11.60
N ALA A 498 0.81 -15.60 11.64
CA ALA A 498 1.39 -16.26 10.48
C ALA A 498 0.31 -16.47 9.42
N VAL A 499 0.71 -16.36 8.15
CA VAL A 499 -0.20 -16.39 7.01
C VAL A 499 0.20 -17.45 6.01
N HIS A 500 -0.79 -18.19 5.51
CA HIS A 500 -0.58 -19.20 4.48
C HIS A 500 -0.17 -18.54 3.17
N VAL A 501 0.82 -19.12 2.49
CA VAL A 501 1.38 -18.58 1.26
C VAL A 501 1.01 -19.42 0.06
N GLU A 502 1.38 -20.68 0.06
CA GLU A 502 1.15 -21.62 -1.03
C GLU A 502 1.28 -23.07 -0.54
N THR A 503 0.69 -23.99 -1.29
CA THR A 503 0.92 -25.42 -1.15
C THR A 503 1.82 -25.88 -2.28
N THR A 504 2.95 -26.51 -1.96
CA THR A 504 3.96 -27.00 -2.91
C THR A 504 4.54 -28.31 -2.39
N LYS A 505 5.68 -28.76 -2.94
CA LYS A 505 6.38 -29.96 -2.49
C LYS A 505 7.83 -29.65 -2.12
N THR A 506 8.41 -30.50 -1.29
CA THR A 506 9.86 -30.58 -1.14
C THR A 506 10.52 -31.04 -2.45
N SER A 507 11.84 -30.91 -2.55
CA SER A 507 12.62 -31.66 -3.54
C SER A 507 12.43 -33.18 -3.35
N GLN A 508 12.96 -33.98 -4.28
CA GLN A 508 12.84 -35.44 -4.23
C GLN A 508 13.72 -36.10 -3.16
N ASP A 509 14.44 -35.32 -2.35
CA ASP A 509 15.43 -35.83 -1.40
C ASP A 509 14.85 -36.04 0.01
N TYR A 510 13.55 -36.27 0.17
CA TYR A 510 12.91 -36.31 1.50
C TYR A 510 12.10 -37.57 1.77
N ALA A 511 12.07 -38.01 3.02
CA ALA A 511 11.12 -39.00 3.53
C ALA A 511 10.28 -38.43 4.67
N LEU A 512 9.05 -38.93 4.74
CA LEU A 512 8.09 -38.58 5.77
C LEU A 512 7.81 -39.81 6.63
N TYR A 513 7.92 -39.64 7.94
CA TYR A 513 7.70 -40.70 8.93
C TYR A 513 6.59 -40.33 9.89
N ALA A 514 5.71 -41.26 10.27
CA ALA A 514 4.75 -41.07 11.34
C ALA A 514 5.41 -41.39 12.69
N LEU A 515 5.56 -40.39 13.57
CA LEU A 515 6.30 -40.53 14.82
C LEU A 515 5.46 -41.20 15.91
N ASN A 516 6.05 -42.18 16.59
CA ASN A 516 5.43 -42.87 17.72
C ASN A 516 5.30 -41.97 18.96
N GLY A 517 4.24 -42.18 19.74
CA GLY A 517 4.07 -41.52 21.05
C GLY A 517 3.79 -40.01 20.99
N THR A 518 3.54 -39.44 19.81
CA THR A 518 3.24 -38.01 19.67
C THR A 518 1.75 -37.72 19.80
N VAL A 519 1.41 -36.71 20.61
CA VAL A 519 0.03 -36.19 20.77
C VAL A 519 0.02 -34.66 20.53
N PRO A 520 -0.82 -34.14 19.60
CA PRO A 520 -1.47 -34.90 18.54
C PRO A 520 -0.43 -35.65 17.67
N PRO A 521 -0.84 -36.64 16.86
CA PRO A 521 0.07 -37.33 15.95
C PRO A 521 0.84 -36.36 15.07
N LYS A 522 2.14 -36.58 14.92
CA LYS A 522 3.05 -35.70 14.17
C LYS A 522 3.94 -36.52 13.24
N PRO A 523 4.27 -35.98 12.05
CA PRO A 523 5.31 -36.56 11.22
C PRO A 523 6.69 -35.99 11.52
N GLY A 524 7.73 -36.79 11.22
CA GLY A 524 9.10 -36.34 11.08
C GLY A 524 9.49 -36.28 9.61
N LEU A 525 10.02 -35.13 9.17
CA LEU A 525 10.58 -34.96 7.83
C LEU A 525 12.10 -35.11 7.90
N ALA A 526 12.65 -35.98 7.07
CA ALA A 526 14.08 -36.27 7.02
C ALA A 526 14.58 -36.18 5.58
N ARG A 527 15.76 -35.58 5.37
CA ARG A 527 16.41 -35.58 4.06
C ARG A 527 17.17 -36.90 3.87
N GLN A 528 17.02 -37.55 2.73
CA GLN A 528 17.67 -38.82 2.39
C GLN A 528 17.95 -38.95 0.88
N GLN A 529 18.91 -39.78 0.49
CA GLN A 529 19.29 -39.97 -0.92
C GLN A 529 18.18 -40.62 -1.77
N ASP A 530 17.46 -41.61 -1.20
CA ASP A 530 16.35 -42.30 -1.88
C ASP A 530 15.00 -41.73 -1.41
N GLY A 531 14.83 -40.41 -1.52
CA GLY A 531 13.65 -39.70 -1.07
C GLY A 531 12.49 -39.70 -2.06
N GLN A 532 11.46 -38.92 -1.71
CA GLN A 532 10.30 -38.57 -2.52
C GLN A 532 9.94 -37.09 -2.27
N SER A 533 9.22 -36.50 -3.21
CA SER A 533 8.65 -35.16 -3.02
C SER A 533 7.47 -35.23 -2.05
N ILE A 534 7.53 -34.49 -0.95
CA ILE A 534 6.48 -34.46 0.09
C ILE A 534 5.72 -33.13 0.02
N ILE A 535 4.39 -33.19 0.05
CA ILE A 535 3.53 -32.00 0.06
C ILE A 535 3.75 -31.20 1.36
N VAL A 536 4.01 -29.91 1.21
CA VAL A 536 4.18 -28.93 2.30
C VAL A 536 3.31 -27.70 2.06
N GLU A 537 2.92 -27.03 3.14
CA GLU A 537 2.37 -25.67 3.08
C GLU A 537 3.44 -24.69 3.51
N LEU A 538 3.58 -23.59 2.77
CA LEU A 538 4.46 -22.50 3.12
C LEU A 538 3.69 -21.42 3.88
N TRP A 539 4.28 -20.96 4.99
CA TRP A 539 3.72 -19.93 5.84
C TRP A 539 4.72 -18.80 6.06
N ASP A 540 4.26 -17.55 6.03
CA ASP A 540 5.04 -16.40 6.50
C ASP A 540 4.77 -16.18 7.99
N VAL A 541 5.79 -16.37 8.82
CA VAL A 541 5.73 -16.12 10.26
C VAL A 541 6.41 -14.78 10.55
N PRO A 542 5.77 -13.82 11.25
CA PRO A 542 6.42 -12.56 11.61
C PRO A 542 7.73 -12.79 12.37
N THR A 543 8.81 -12.14 11.95
CA THR A 543 10.16 -12.38 12.49
C THR A 543 10.21 -12.21 14.02
N ALA A 544 9.49 -11.21 14.57
CA ALA A 544 9.46 -10.97 16.01
C ALA A 544 8.77 -12.08 16.81
N ARG A 545 7.91 -12.90 16.17
CA ARG A 545 7.13 -13.97 16.82
C ARG A 545 7.66 -15.37 16.50
N PHE A 546 8.70 -15.47 15.67
CA PHE A 546 9.27 -16.75 15.27
C PHE A 546 9.81 -17.56 16.46
N GLY A 547 10.42 -16.89 17.44
CA GLY A 547 10.89 -17.54 18.67
C GLY A 547 9.75 -18.18 19.49
N GLU A 548 8.59 -17.52 19.55
CA GLU A 548 7.40 -18.07 20.21
C GLU A 548 6.93 -19.36 19.54
N PHE A 549 7.01 -19.43 18.20
CA PHE A 549 6.63 -20.61 17.43
C PHE A 549 7.63 -21.76 17.62
N VAL A 550 8.93 -21.48 17.54
CA VAL A 550 9.97 -22.49 17.72
C VAL A 550 9.99 -23.08 19.14
N ALA A 551 9.70 -22.27 20.16
CA ALA A 551 9.63 -22.73 21.55
C ALA A 551 8.54 -23.78 21.81
N GLU A 552 7.52 -23.87 20.95
CA GLU A 552 6.45 -24.88 21.04
C GLU A 552 6.77 -26.18 20.29
N ILE A 553 7.93 -26.29 19.64
CA ILE A 553 8.34 -27.49 18.89
C ILE A 553 9.03 -28.46 19.86
N PRO A 554 8.39 -29.57 20.24
CA PRO A 554 8.99 -30.53 21.15
C PRO A 554 9.95 -31.47 20.40
N THR A 555 10.87 -32.03 21.16
CA THR A 555 11.66 -33.21 20.79
C THR A 555 10.74 -34.34 20.25
N PRO A 556 11.10 -35.08 19.18
CA PRO A 556 12.34 -35.03 18.40
C PRO A 556 12.30 -34.04 17.21
N LEU A 557 11.30 -33.17 17.14
CA LEU A 557 11.17 -32.22 16.04
C LEU A 557 12.09 -31.02 16.25
N GLY A 558 12.53 -30.44 15.13
CA GLY A 558 13.33 -29.22 15.11
C GLY A 558 12.99 -28.33 13.93
N MET A 559 13.61 -27.15 13.90
CA MET A 559 13.49 -26.20 12.80
C MET A 559 14.81 -26.10 12.04
N GLY A 560 14.82 -26.58 10.80
CA GLY A 560 15.99 -26.63 9.93
C GLY A 560 15.78 -25.82 8.66
N ASN A 561 16.44 -26.24 7.58
CA ASN A 561 16.15 -25.78 6.23
C ASN A 561 15.57 -26.92 5.41
N VAL A 562 14.56 -26.62 4.59
CA VAL A 562 13.91 -27.55 3.68
C VAL A 562 14.04 -27.00 2.26
N GLU A 563 14.46 -27.87 1.34
CA GLU A 563 14.54 -27.57 -0.08
C GLU A 563 13.22 -27.93 -0.76
N LEU A 564 12.71 -27.00 -1.56
CA LEU A 564 11.47 -27.13 -2.31
C LEU A 564 11.73 -27.70 -3.70
N GLU A 565 10.67 -28.17 -4.36
CA GLU A 565 10.76 -28.77 -5.71
C GLU A 565 11.31 -27.81 -6.79
N ASP A 566 11.23 -26.50 -6.55
CA ASP A 566 11.76 -25.45 -7.42
C ASP A 566 13.17 -24.96 -7.02
N GLY A 567 13.82 -25.64 -6.07
CA GLY A 567 15.18 -25.33 -5.60
C GLY A 567 15.26 -24.21 -4.56
N ARG A 568 14.14 -23.59 -4.16
CA ARG A 568 14.14 -22.64 -3.03
C ARG A 568 14.47 -23.37 -1.74
N TRP A 569 15.23 -22.70 -0.88
CA TRP A 569 15.49 -23.14 0.49
C TRP A 569 14.74 -22.25 1.47
N VAL A 570 13.94 -22.87 2.33
CA VAL A 570 13.13 -22.18 3.35
C VAL A 570 13.38 -22.79 4.72
N LYS A 571 12.96 -22.11 5.80
CA LYS A 571 12.91 -22.78 7.11
C LYS A 571 11.84 -23.85 7.08
N GLY A 572 12.01 -24.93 7.83
CA GLY A 572 10.98 -25.97 7.89
C GLY A 572 11.22 -27.00 8.98
N PHE A 573 10.18 -27.76 9.29
CA PHE A 573 10.27 -28.85 10.25
C PHE A 573 11.25 -29.92 9.76
N ILE A 574 12.16 -30.31 10.66
CA ILE A 574 13.04 -31.46 10.52
C ILE A 574 12.84 -32.39 11.72
N CYS A 575 13.35 -33.61 11.64
CA CYS A 575 13.33 -34.57 12.74
C CYS A 575 14.76 -35.00 13.08
N GLU A 576 15.04 -35.09 14.38
CA GLU A 576 16.27 -35.72 14.87
C GLU A 576 16.28 -37.21 14.53
N PRO A 577 17.45 -37.82 14.22
CA PRO A 577 17.54 -39.22 13.78
C PRO A 577 16.89 -40.23 14.73
N TYR A 578 17.09 -40.10 16.05
CA TYR A 578 16.52 -41.05 17.02
C TYR A 578 14.99 -41.04 17.05
N GLY A 579 14.36 -39.95 16.57
CA GLY A 579 12.91 -39.90 16.43
C GLY A 579 12.37 -40.81 15.33
N LEU A 580 13.25 -41.27 14.43
CA LEU A 580 12.88 -42.05 13.24
C LEU A 580 13.07 -43.57 13.42
N ASP A 581 13.82 -44.01 14.43
CA ASP A 581 14.28 -45.41 14.56
C ASP A 581 13.12 -46.44 14.57
N ASP A 582 12.00 -46.11 15.22
CA ASP A 582 10.79 -46.96 15.28
C ASP A 582 9.60 -46.36 14.49
N ALA A 583 9.82 -45.31 13.71
CA ALA A 583 8.74 -44.57 13.05
C ALA A 583 8.33 -45.24 11.72
N GLU A 584 7.03 -45.23 11.43
CA GLU A 584 6.50 -45.78 10.17
C GLU A 584 6.88 -44.86 8.99
N ASN A 585 7.54 -45.38 7.96
CA ASN A 585 7.79 -44.62 6.73
C ASN A 585 6.50 -44.49 5.90
N ILE A 586 5.98 -43.27 5.85
CA ILE A 586 4.72 -42.92 5.19
C ILE A 586 4.94 -42.12 3.90
N SER A 587 6.16 -42.11 3.36
CA SER A 587 6.51 -41.30 2.18
C SER A 587 5.62 -41.61 0.96
N HIS A 588 5.22 -42.88 0.82
CA HIS A 588 4.36 -43.34 -0.27
C HIS A 588 2.95 -42.71 -0.30
N PHE A 589 2.51 -42.07 0.79
CA PHE A 589 1.28 -41.28 0.81
C PHE A 589 1.46 -39.88 0.17
N GLY A 590 2.70 -39.46 -0.09
CA GLY A 590 3.05 -38.14 -0.65
C GLY A 590 2.84 -36.95 0.30
N GLY A 591 2.23 -37.15 1.47
CA GLY A 591 2.01 -36.09 2.46
C GLY A 591 1.17 -36.52 3.65
N TRP A 592 1.22 -35.71 4.72
CA TRP A 592 0.59 -36.04 6.01
C TRP A 592 -0.93 -36.17 5.97
N ARG A 593 -1.62 -35.35 5.15
CA ARG A 593 -3.09 -35.40 5.05
C ARG A 593 -3.58 -36.75 4.55
N ALA A 594 -2.94 -37.27 3.50
CA ALA A 594 -3.32 -38.55 2.90
C ALA A 594 -3.13 -39.72 3.90
N TYR A 595 -2.04 -39.70 4.66
CA TYR A 595 -1.80 -40.67 5.73
C TYR A 595 -2.87 -40.59 6.84
N ILE A 596 -3.19 -39.40 7.34
CA ILE A 596 -4.22 -39.23 8.39
C ILE A 596 -5.59 -39.70 7.92
N GLN A 597 -5.96 -39.41 6.67
CA GLN A 597 -7.22 -39.90 6.08
C GLN A 597 -7.24 -41.43 6.04
N HIS A 598 -6.16 -42.06 5.56
CA HIS A 598 -6.03 -43.51 5.53
C HIS A 598 -6.16 -44.14 6.93
N ARG A 599 -5.46 -43.58 7.91
CA ARG A 599 -5.47 -44.06 9.30
C ARG A 599 -6.86 -43.94 9.93
N ASN A 600 -7.55 -42.82 9.71
CA ASN A 600 -8.91 -42.63 10.22
C ASN A 600 -9.89 -43.62 9.58
N SER A 601 -9.78 -43.86 8.26
CA SER A 601 -10.60 -44.87 7.57
C SER A 601 -10.37 -46.29 8.11
N GLN A 602 -9.13 -46.66 8.45
CA GLN A 602 -8.84 -47.95 9.08
C GLN A 602 -9.43 -48.05 10.49
N ALA A 603 -9.36 -46.98 11.28
CA ALA A 603 -9.95 -46.95 12.62
C ALA A 603 -11.48 -47.09 12.59
N ASP A 604 -12.14 -46.39 11.66
CA ASP A 604 -13.60 -46.50 11.47
C ASP A 604 -14.01 -47.91 11.01
N GLN A 605 -13.22 -48.54 10.13
CA GLN A 605 -13.45 -49.94 9.72
C GLN A 605 -13.25 -50.92 10.88
N GLN A 606 -12.24 -50.73 11.73
CA GLN A 606 -12.05 -51.56 12.92
C GLN A 606 -13.20 -51.39 13.91
N LEU A 607 -13.65 -50.17 14.18
CA LEU A 607 -14.80 -49.90 15.03
C LEU A 607 -16.09 -50.53 14.49
N ALA A 608 -16.33 -50.43 13.18
CA ALA A 608 -17.46 -51.08 12.51
C ALA A 608 -17.39 -52.62 12.57
N ASN A 609 -16.19 -53.19 12.50
CA ASN A 609 -15.99 -54.64 12.61
C ASN A 609 -16.09 -55.16 14.06
N THR A 610 -15.87 -54.31 15.07
CA THR A 610 -16.06 -54.67 16.49
C THR A 610 -17.47 -54.41 17.02
N ALA A 611 -18.30 -53.69 16.25
CA ALA A 611 -19.70 -53.40 16.59
C ALA A 611 -20.70 -54.41 15.98
N ASN A 612 -20.23 -55.29 15.08
CA ASN A 612 -20.92 -56.50 14.62
C ASN A 612 -20.40 -57.72 15.39
#